data_AF-A0A3M7ETM6-F1
#
_entry.id   AF-A0A3M7ETM6-F1
#
_cell.length_a   1.000
_cell.length_b   1.000
_cell.length_c   1.000
_cell.angle_alpha   90.00
_cell.angle_beta   90.00
_cell.angle_gamma   90.00
#
_symmetry.space_group_name_H-M   'P 1'
#
loop_
_entity.id
_entity.type
_entity.pdbx_description
1 polymer ?
#
loop_
_entity_poly.entity_id
_entity_poly.type
_entity_poly.pdbx_seq_one_letter_code
_entity_poly.pdbx_strand_id
1 'polypeptide(L)'
;MRDAVVNGGENEWPRFIKRLQDLGVIGGVGMLMRGDSASDLHTPLAAAILEFQGLTKVLLRKWREVRVNLEFPEHKRALKTIHLLSKPEPYHEPALPTSPSDGSEPPTLGARRHHPEKWRRLGFATESPAWEFDETGYLGIMDLVDFARRNEDTYHKTLLEQAVMSPASRCPLAQASLSVTLILYEHFEIDGPATADATKAAGQRASVYERLEAHRDNSNPDKIYRPLLLQWGRLHTASLHAFLRLWKVSGAEMPDDFYKIEELVRILVERVVGAASRKTDVASVEEGLRNVGLETARQWQMEGLEEVYEDAWGPHLGAVREQLSRESALFMKEQRVRCLLQGSWFPTASAAGASAAGVGGGGWRYVRLSHNRRYLHYRNFGEKTEGSELSLDQLPEKIDLNTVTSVESNISAAEQQQQQQRQSQQTNGVLGGQANSSVETLRTGTARDSTKQSQLQQPATTSKITIIGTLPPPGRSGATSALSLVSPGADEETVLLELQPQSISEASEWLDGLLMLLDQQPITASTTQLIDMMVDWGVRLRMLNLRWEDVDWEALEQRVKGLEVEEREVPSREGLAGEEYWYAQTVS
;
A
#
# COMPACT_ATOMS: atom_id res chain seq x y z
N MET A 1 1.01 43.95 -4.19
CA MET A 1 1.72 42.66 -4.29
C MET A 1 2.35 42.49 -5.66
N ARG A 2 1.60 42.57 -6.77
CA ARG A 2 2.13 42.53 -8.15
C ARG A 2 3.40 43.38 -8.33
N ASP A 3 3.34 44.69 -8.06
CA ASP A 3 4.49 45.58 -8.27
C ASP A 3 5.71 45.21 -7.40
N ALA A 4 5.49 44.77 -6.16
CA ALA A 4 6.58 44.35 -5.26
C ALA A 4 7.22 43.02 -5.68
N VAL A 5 6.42 42.10 -6.23
CA VAL A 5 6.90 40.81 -6.74
C VAL A 5 7.62 40.98 -8.08
N VAL A 6 7.18 41.89 -8.94
CA VAL A 6 7.77 42.10 -10.28
C VAL A 6 8.97 43.03 -10.23
N ASN A 7 8.84 44.16 -9.54
CA ASN A 7 9.82 45.26 -9.57
C ASN A 7 10.59 45.44 -8.26
N GLY A 8 10.20 44.73 -7.18
CA GLY A 8 10.88 44.84 -5.89
C GLY A 8 12.26 44.18 -5.94
N GLY A 9 13.28 44.88 -5.43
CA GLY A 9 14.62 44.31 -5.24
C GLY A 9 14.62 43.22 -4.16
N GLU A 10 15.55 42.28 -4.25
CA GLU A 10 15.67 41.11 -3.35
C GLU A 10 15.66 41.51 -1.86
N ASN A 11 16.26 42.66 -1.52
CA ASN A 11 16.35 43.19 -0.16
C ASN A 11 15.03 43.79 0.39
N GLU A 12 14.01 44.00 -0.46
CA GLU A 12 12.74 44.63 -0.07
C GLU A 12 11.65 43.61 0.29
N TRP A 13 11.76 42.37 -0.21
CA TRP A 13 10.77 41.32 0.02
C TRP A 13 10.56 40.96 1.50
N PRO A 14 11.60 40.84 2.36
CA PRO A 14 11.38 40.54 3.78
C PRO A 14 10.58 41.64 4.49
N ARG A 15 10.83 42.91 4.16
CA ARG A 15 10.08 44.05 4.72
C ARG A 15 8.64 44.08 4.21
N PHE A 16 8.46 43.78 2.93
CA PHE A 16 7.14 43.70 2.31
C PHE A 16 6.28 42.58 2.93
N ILE A 17 6.85 41.39 3.14
CA ILE A 17 6.15 40.26 3.75
C ILE A 17 5.83 40.53 5.21
N LYS A 18 6.76 41.12 5.96
CA LYS A 18 6.48 41.56 7.32
C LYS A 18 5.27 42.50 7.36
N ARG A 19 5.18 43.47 6.45
CA ARG A 19 4.00 44.35 6.35
C ARG A 19 2.72 43.58 6.00
N LEU A 20 2.78 42.59 5.09
CA LEU A 20 1.62 41.75 4.77
C LEU A 20 1.15 40.92 5.98
N GLN A 21 2.08 40.43 6.79
CA GLN A 21 1.79 39.70 8.04
C GLN A 21 1.21 40.64 9.10
N ASP A 22 1.84 41.80 9.32
CA ASP A 22 1.40 42.81 10.30
C ASP A 22 -0.01 43.34 9.98
N LEU A 23 -0.37 43.42 8.69
CA LEU A 23 -1.71 43.78 8.22
C LEU A 23 -2.71 42.61 8.25
N GLY A 24 -2.29 41.40 8.58
CA GLY A 24 -3.15 40.21 8.64
C GLY A 24 -3.66 39.72 7.28
N VAL A 25 -3.09 40.21 6.16
CA VAL A 25 -3.58 39.92 4.80
C VAL A 25 -3.51 38.42 4.49
N ILE A 26 -2.41 37.76 4.86
CA ILE A 26 -2.21 36.32 4.63
C ILE A 26 -3.29 35.51 5.35
N GLY A 27 -3.60 35.86 6.60
CA GLY A 27 -4.67 35.23 7.37
C GLY A 27 -6.05 35.49 6.78
N GLY A 28 -6.32 36.75 6.39
CA GLY A 28 -7.58 37.16 5.75
C GLY A 28 -7.85 36.42 4.45
N VAL A 29 -6.87 36.37 3.54
CA VAL A 29 -6.98 35.62 2.28
C VAL A 29 -7.14 34.12 2.56
N GLY A 30 -6.41 33.56 3.52
CA GLY A 30 -6.58 32.17 3.94
C GLY A 30 -8.00 31.87 4.43
N MET A 31 -8.66 32.79 5.15
CA MET A 31 -10.07 32.63 5.53
C MET A 31 -11.01 32.71 4.34
N LEU A 32 -10.78 33.64 3.41
CA LEU A 32 -11.58 33.76 2.17
C LEU A 32 -11.44 32.52 1.29
N MET A 33 -10.24 31.96 1.20
CA MET A 33 -9.97 30.69 0.53
C MET A 33 -10.70 29.52 1.17
N ARG A 34 -11.09 29.58 2.45
CA ARG A 34 -11.85 28.53 3.13
C ARG A 34 -13.36 28.79 3.13
N GLY A 35 -13.76 30.05 3.05
CA GLY A 35 -15.14 30.50 3.16
C GLY A 35 -15.97 30.28 1.90
N ASP A 36 -17.25 29.96 2.07
CA ASP A 36 -18.15 29.62 0.96
C ASP A 36 -18.35 30.77 -0.05
N SER A 37 -18.00 32.01 0.31
CA SER A 37 -18.02 33.17 -0.58
C SER A 37 -17.11 33.04 -1.81
N ALA A 38 -16.14 32.13 -1.78
CA ALA A 38 -15.23 31.88 -2.90
C ALA A 38 -15.52 30.55 -3.63
N SER A 39 -16.67 29.89 -3.36
CA SER A 39 -17.04 28.64 -4.05
C SER A 39 -17.33 28.87 -5.53
N ASP A 40 -17.84 30.05 -5.89
CA ASP A 40 -18.05 30.45 -7.28
C ASP A 40 -16.76 31.05 -7.85
N LEU A 41 -16.13 30.29 -8.74
CA LEU A 41 -14.89 30.65 -9.44
C LEU A 41 -15.05 31.80 -10.43
N HIS A 42 -16.28 32.11 -10.85
CA HIS A 42 -16.53 33.19 -11.81
C HIS A 42 -16.55 34.57 -11.16
N THR A 43 -16.46 34.64 -9.83
CA THR A 43 -16.45 35.91 -9.10
C THR A 43 -15.10 36.64 -9.24
N PRO A 44 -15.10 37.98 -9.25
CA PRO A 44 -13.85 38.75 -9.21
C PRO A 44 -13.06 38.52 -7.91
N LEU A 45 -13.73 38.09 -6.84
CA LEU A 45 -13.10 37.68 -5.59
C LEU A 45 -12.25 36.41 -5.77
N ALA A 46 -12.81 35.38 -6.42
CA ALA A 46 -12.09 34.15 -6.75
C ALA A 46 -10.83 34.44 -7.59
N ALA A 47 -10.96 35.29 -8.61
CA ALA A 47 -9.84 35.76 -9.42
C ALA A 47 -8.72 36.40 -8.57
N ALA A 48 -9.07 37.31 -7.66
CA ALA A 48 -8.11 37.97 -6.79
C ALA A 48 -7.42 37.00 -5.81
N ILE A 49 -8.15 36.01 -5.31
CA ILE A 49 -7.61 34.96 -4.43
C ILE A 49 -6.60 34.10 -5.18
N LEU A 50 -6.96 33.61 -6.38
CA LEU A 50 -6.07 32.78 -7.21
C LEU A 50 -4.82 33.53 -7.62
N GLU A 51 -4.96 34.81 -7.92
CA GLU A 51 -3.83 35.68 -8.16
C GLU A 51 -2.92 35.81 -6.93
N PHE A 52 -3.48 36.03 -5.74
CA PHE A 52 -2.68 36.11 -4.52
C PHE A 52 -1.91 34.80 -4.26
N GLN A 53 -2.56 33.66 -4.48
CA GLN A 53 -1.92 32.34 -4.43
C GLN A 53 -0.77 32.24 -5.45
N GLY A 54 -1.03 32.63 -6.71
CA GLY A 54 -0.01 32.64 -7.77
C GLY A 54 1.18 33.54 -7.44
N LEU A 55 0.94 34.77 -6.97
CA LEU A 55 2.00 35.69 -6.54
C LEU A 55 2.79 35.17 -5.34
N THR A 56 2.15 34.42 -4.44
CA THR A 56 2.84 33.74 -3.33
C THR A 56 3.79 32.67 -3.86
N LYS A 57 3.36 31.86 -4.84
CA LYS A 57 4.25 30.90 -5.51
C LYS A 57 5.43 31.58 -6.21
N VAL A 58 5.18 32.67 -6.95
CA VAL A 58 6.25 33.44 -7.60
C VAL A 58 7.26 33.98 -6.58
N LEU A 59 6.80 34.43 -5.42
CA LEU A 59 7.70 34.89 -4.36
C LEU A 59 8.58 33.76 -3.81
N LEU A 60 8.00 32.58 -3.53
CA LEU A 60 8.75 31.40 -3.08
C LEU A 60 9.80 30.98 -4.11
N ARG A 61 9.42 30.95 -5.40
CA ARG A 61 10.35 30.69 -6.51
C ARG A 61 11.51 31.68 -6.53
N LYS A 62 11.21 32.99 -6.44
CA LYS A 62 12.25 34.02 -6.43
C LYS A 62 13.21 33.85 -5.25
N TRP A 63 12.73 33.53 -4.05
CA TRP A 63 13.60 33.25 -2.90
C TRP A 63 14.48 32.01 -3.08
N ARG A 64 13.98 30.98 -3.76
CA ARG A 64 14.80 29.82 -4.13
C ARG A 64 15.87 30.18 -5.18
N GLU A 65 15.58 31.07 -6.11
CA GLU A 65 16.55 31.52 -7.13
C GLU A 65 17.67 32.42 -6.55
N VAL A 66 17.43 33.11 -5.43
CA VAL A 66 18.47 33.92 -4.75
C VAL A 66 19.55 33.01 -4.18
N ARG A 67 20.74 33.05 -4.77
CA ARG A 67 21.92 32.30 -4.30
C ARG A 67 22.46 32.82 -2.97
N VAL A 68 22.86 31.89 -2.12
CA VAL A 68 23.43 32.21 -0.81
C VAL A 68 24.88 32.68 -0.95
N ASN A 69 25.06 34.00 -0.85
CA ASN A 69 26.40 34.60 -0.75
C ASN A 69 26.64 35.21 0.65
N LEU A 70 27.79 34.88 1.26
CA LEU A 70 28.23 35.34 2.58
C LEU A 70 28.68 36.82 2.63
N GLU A 71 28.86 37.45 1.46
CA GLU A 71 29.09 38.88 1.32
C GLU A 71 27.83 39.68 1.65
N PHE A 72 26.64 39.12 1.40
CA PHE A 72 25.40 39.78 1.75
C PHE A 72 25.19 39.80 3.26
N PRO A 73 25.04 40.99 3.87
CA PRO A 73 24.95 41.12 5.32
C PRO A 73 23.67 40.48 5.89
N GLU A 74 22.64 40.29 5.07
CA GLU A 74 21.41 39.61 5.44
C GLU A 74 21.62 38.10 5.58
N HIS A 75 22.18 37.44 4.57
CA HIS A 75 22.48 36.00 4.62
C HIS A 75 23.43 35.67 5.76
N LYS A 76 24.47 36.50 5.95
CA LYS A 76 25.39 36.36 7.09
C LYS A 76 24.70 36.48 8.44
N ARG A 77 23.72 37.39 8.57
CA ARG A 77 22.92 37.54 9.80
C ARG A 77 22.01 36.35 10.04
N ALA A 78 21.40 35.80 8.98
CA ALA A 78 20.55 34.62 9.06
C ALA A 78 21.33 33.38 9.54
N LEU A 79 22.48 33.09 8.91
CA LEU A 79 23.37 32.00 9.33
C LEU A 79 23.91 32.20 10.75
N LYS A 80 24.27 33.44 11.12
CA LYS A 80 24.66 33.76 12.50
C LYS A 80 23.52 33.50 13.48
N THR A 81 22.27 33.75 13.08
CA THR A 81 21.09 33.50 13.92
C THR A 81 20.93 32.02 14.21
N ILE A 82 20.97 31.15 13.18
CA ILE A 82 20.88 29.68 13.34
C ILE A 82 21.97 29.19 14.31
N HIS A 83 23.20 29.64 14.09
CA HIS A 83 24.33 29.26 14.96
C HIS A 83 24.21 29.76 16.40
N LEU A 84 23.66 30.96 16.64
CA LEU A 84 23.48 31.46 18.01
C LEU A 84 22.34 30.76 18.73
N LEU A 85 21.25 30.45 18.04
CA LEU A 85 20.11 29.70 18.58
C LEU A 85 20.49 28.27 18.93
N SER A 86 21.56 27.73 18.34
CA SER A 86 22.11 26.42 18.72
C SER A 86 22.86 26.42 20.05
N LYS A 87 22.95 27.56 20.75
CA LYS A 87 23.64 27.75 22.05
C LYS A 87 25.00 27.02 22.09
N PRO A 88 25.94 27.39 21.20
CA PRO A 88 27.18 26.65 21.02
C PRO A 88 28.02 26.67 22.30
N GLU A 89 28.54 25.51 22.69
CA GLU A 89 29.45 25.42 23.83
C GLU A 89 30.71 26.28 23.61
N PRO A 90 31.24 26.93 24.66
CA PRO A 90 32.50 27.65 24.60
C PRO A 90 33.63 26.69 24.20
N TYR A 91 34.27 26.96 23.06
CA TYR A 91 35.44 26.20 22.63
C TYR A 91 36.68 26.66 23.41
N HIS A 92 37.33 25.73 24.09
CA HIS A 92 38.64 25.91 24.70
C HIS A 92 39.67 25.18 23.85
N GLU A 93 40.61 25.92 23.27
CA GLU A 93 41.69 25.33 22.47
C GLU A 93 42.54 24.42 23.37
N PRO A 94 42.82 23.16 22.98
CA PRO A 94 43.70 22.31 23.74
C PRO A 94 45.08 22.97 23.80
N ALA A 95 45.60 23.17 25.02
CA ALA A 95 46.91 23.76 25.23
C ALA A 95 47.97 22.88 24.55
N LEU A 96 48.43 23.28 23.37
CA LEU A 96 49.62 22.72 22.77
C LEU A 96 50.80 22.99 23.70
N PRO A 97 51.68 22.01 23.98
CA PRO A 97 52.94 22.27 24.65
C PRO A 97 53.80 23.13 23.72
N THR A 98 53.74 24.45 23.90
CA THR A 98 54.56 25.39 23.16
C THR A 98 55.98 25.30 23.72
N SER A 99 56.93 24.99 22.84
CA SER A 99 58.35 25.22 23.12
C SER A 99 58.54 26.72 23.36
N PRO A 100 59.43 27.15 24.27
CA PRO A 100 59.61 28.56 24.59
C PRO A 100 60.30 29.26 23.41
N SER A 101 59.52 29.88 22.52
CA SER A 101 60.04 30.86 21.58
C SER A 101 59.98 32.23 22.23
N ASP A 102 61.17 32.75 22.55
CA ASP A 102 61.40 34.12 23.02
C ASP A 102 60.71 35.16 22.13
N GLY A 103 60.04 36.13 22.76
CA GLY A 103 60.06 37.51 22.29
C GLY A 103 58.91 38.04 21.42
N SER A 104 57.73 37.42 21.37
CA SER A 104 56.55 38.05 20.74
C SER A 104 55.47 38.42 21.74
N GLU A 105 54.99 39.66 21.61
CA GLU A 105 53.95 40.40 22.35
C GLU A 105 52.86 39.57 23.08
N PRO A 106 52.30 40.09 24.20
CA PRO A 106 51.24 39.42 24.94
C PRO A 106 50.08 39.03 24.00
N PRO A 107 49.51 37.82 24.13
CA PRO A 107 48.42 37.38 23.26
C PRO A 107 47.26 38.35 23.44
N THR A 108 46.79 38.92 22.33
CA THR A 108 45.59 39.73 22.29
C THR A 108 44.41 38.89 22.78
N LEU A 109 43.98 39.16 24.02
CA LEU A 109 42.72 38.67 24.58
C LEU A 109 41.57 39.05 23.63
N GLY A 110 41.01 38.09 22.88
CA GLY A 110 39.66 38.30 22.32
C GLY A 110 39.27 37.63 21.01
N ALA A 111 40.15 36.94 20.28
CA ALA A 111 39.68 36.14 19.15
C ALA A 111 39.17 34.79 19.69
N ARG A 112 37.92 34.74 20.18
CA ARG A 112 37.21 33.48 20.44
C ARG A 112 37.20 32.67 19.14
N ARG A 113 38.16 31.76 18.98
CA ARG A 113 38.22 30.84 17.84
C ARG A 113 36.97 29.96 17.90
N HIS A 114 36.27 29.87 16.78
CA HIS A 114 35.08 29.02 16.68
C HIS A 114 35.48 27.55 16.70
N HIS A 115 34.61 26.69 17.24
CA HIS A 115 34.77 25.24 17.16
C HIS A 115 35.01 24.81 15.69
N PRO A 116 35.95 23.88 15.43
CA PRO A 116 36.29 23.44 14.07
C PRO A 116 35.09 22.79 13.34
N GLU A 117 34.15 22.20 14.08
CA GLU A 117 32.89 21.66 13.57
C GLU A 117 31.72 22.62 13.82
N LYS A 118 31.83 23.86 13.33
CA LYS A 118 30.82 24.88 13.60
C LYS A 118 29.49 24.55 12.95
N TRP A 119 29.52 24.10 11.70
CA TRP A 119 28.35 23.84 10.88
C TRP A 119 28.01 22.35 10.83
N ARG A 120 28.99 21.45 10.85
CA ARG A 120 28.73 20.00 10.90
C ARG A 120 27.91 19.57 12.09
N ARG A 121 28.09 20.19 13.26
CA ARG A 121 27.23 19.93 14.43
C ARG A 121 25.76 20.27 14.22
N LEU A 122 25.45 21.17 13.29
CA LEU A 122 24.08 21.57 12.96
C LEU A 122 23.46 20.65 11.91
N GLY A 123 24.23 19.67 11.41
CA GLY A 123 23.80 18.75 10.36
C GLY A 123 24.07 19.24 8.95
N PHE A 124 25.02 20.16 8.74
CA PHE A 124 25.59 20.46 7.42
C PHE A 124 26.65 19.40 7.06
N ALA A 125 26.80 19.06 5.78
CA ALA A 125 27.85 18.16 5.31
C ALA A 125 29.26 18.77 5.47
N THR A 126 29.38 20.09 5.28
CA THR A 126 30.67 20.78 5.38
C THR A 126 30.64 21.98 6.33
N GLU A 127 31.82 22.55 6.51
CA GLU A 127 32.01 23.82 7.24
C GLU A 127 31.78 25.07 6.38
N SER A 128 31.42 24.92 5.10
CA SER A 128 31.02 26.03 4.25
C SER A 128 29.54 25.88 3.87
N PRO A 129 28.60 26.32 4.69
CA PRO A 129 27.18 26.01 4.50
C PRO A 129 26.58 26.62 3.22
N ALA A 130 27.26 27.58 2.56
CA ALA A 130 26.73 28.31 1.41
C ALA A 130 26.37 27.41 0.21
N TRP A 131 27.20 26.43 -0.15
CA TRP A 131 26.95 25.56 -1.30
C TRP A 131 25.84 24.53 -1.04
N GLU A 132 25.57 24.20 0.23
CA GLU A 132 24.45 23.29 0.58
C GLU A 132 23.09 23.93 0.31
N PHE A 133 23.04 25.27 0.18
CA PHE A 133 21.83 25.99 -0.22
C PHE A 133 21.74 26.19 -1.73
N ASP A 134 22.59 25.60 -2.57
CA ASP A 134 22.54 25.86 -4.02
C ASP A 134 21.20 25.43 -4.65
N GLU A 135 20.56 24.37 -4.13
CA GLU A 135 19.27 23.87 -4.62
C GLU A 135 18.05 24.58 -4.01
N THR A 136 18.17 25.02 -2.76
CA THR A 136 17.08 25.64 -1.98
C THR A 136 17.14 27.17 -1.94
N GLY A 137 18.28 27.76 -2.28
CA GLY A 137 18.55 29.20 -2.23
C GLY A 137 18.31 29.83 -0.85
N TYR A 138 17.96 31.12 -0.87
CA TYR A 138 17.62 31.87 0.33
C TYR A 138 16.35 31.35 1.02
N LEU A 139 15.45 30.69 0.28
CA LEU A 139 14.26 30.04 0.85
C LEU A 139 14.65 29.01 1.93
N GLY A 140 15.64 28.16 1.66
CA GLY A 140 16.12 27.17 2.63
C GLY A 140 16.71 27.79 3.90
N ILE A 141 17.44 28.92 3.77
CA ILE A 141 17.91 29.69 4.94
C ILE A 141 16.73 30.20 5.75
N MET A 142 15.73 30.78 5.08
CA MET A 142 14.59 31.39 5.74
C MET A 142 13.79 30.35 6.53
N ASP A 143 13.55 29.18 5.94
CA ASP A 143 12.83 28.07 6.58
C ASP A 143 13.59 27.55 7.81
N LEU A 144 14.89 27.34 7.70
CA LEU A 144 15.70 26.86 8.83
C LEU A 144 15.79 27.90 9.95
N VAL A 145 15.88 29.20 9.63
CA VAL A 145 15.82 30.28 10.62
C VAL A 145 14.46 30.33 11.30
N ASP A 146 13.37 30.23 10.53
CA ASP A 146 12.01 30.27 11.06
C ASP A 146 11.77 29.09 12.00
N PHE A 147 12.19 27.87 11.61
CA PHE A 147 12.15 26.69 12.45
C PHE A 147 12.93 26.88 13.76
N ALA A 148 14.19 27.32 13.67
CA ALA A 148 15.05 27.52 14.85
C ALA A 148 14.50 28.59 15.80
N ARG A 149 13.86 29.65 15.29
CA ARG A 149 13.26 30.70 16.11
C ARG A 149 11.97 30.27 16.79
N ARG A 150 11.09 29.57 16.06
CA ARG A 150 9.79 29.13 16.61
C ARG A 150 9.93 28.00 17.60
N ASN A 151 10.96 27.17 17.44
CA ASN A 151 11.17 25.96 18.22
C ASN A 151 12.53 25.98 18.94
N GLU A 152 12.95 27.11 19.54
CA GLU A 152 14.30 27.28 20.10
C GLU A 152 14.72 26.14 21.04
N ASP A 153 13.85 25.79 22.00
CA ASP A 153 14.16 24.74 22.98
C ASP A 153 14.25 23.35 22.33
N THR A 154 13.31 23.03 21.43
CA THR A 154 13.31 21.76 20.69
C THR A 154 14.51 21.66 19.74
N TYR A 155 14.85 22.76 19.07
CA TYR A 155 16.00 22.88 18.17
C TYR A 155 17.30 22.58 18.93
N HIS A 156 17.52 23.28 20.03
CA HIS A 156 18.70 23.07 20.87
C HIS A 156 18.75 21.65 21.45
N LYS A 157 17.64 21.15 22.00
CA LYS A 157 17.54 19.78 22.53
C LYS A 157 17.85 18.73 21.47
N THR A 158 17.31 18.88 20.26
CA THR A 158 17.56 17.95 19.15
C THR A 158 19.04 17.90 18.81
N LEU A 159 19.72 19.05 18.74
CA LEU A 159 21.16 19.10 18.48
C LEU A 159 22.00 18.42 19.57
N LEU A 160 21.62 18.59 20.84
CA LEU A 160 22.27 17.89 21.95
C LEU A 160 22.05 16.37 21.87
N GLU A 161 20.84 15.93 21.53
CA GLU A 161 20.54 14.51 21.29
C GLU A 161 21.43 13.96 20.16
N GLN A 162 21.57 14.68 19.04
CA GLN A 162 22.43 14.25 17.94
C GLN A 162 23.93 14.24 18.30
N ALA A 163 24.40 15.18 19.14
CA ALA A 163 25.81 15.26 19.52
C ALA A 163 26.30 14.01 20.27
N VAL A 164 25.43 13.37 21.06
CA VAL A 164 25.74 12.15 21.82
C VAL A 164 25.76 10.90 20.94
N MET A 165 25.09 10.93 19.80
CA MET A 165 25.00 9.79 18.88
C MET A 165 26.28 9.61 18.06
N SER A 166 26.49 8.40 17.53
CA SER A 166 27.60 8.10 16.63
C SER A 166 27.43 8.84 15.29
N PRO A 167 28.51 9.23 14.58
CA PRO A 167 28.42 9.98 13.34
C PRO A 167 27.51 9.37 12.27
N ALA A 168 27.46 8.04 12.16
CA ALA A 168 26.60 7.33 11.21
C ALA A 168 25.11 7.43 11.58
N SER A 169 24.78 7.31 12.86
CA SER A 169 23.38 7.34 13.35
C SER A 169 22.78 8.76 13.49
N ARG A 170 23.58 9.82 13.28
CA ARG A 170 23.15 11.21 13.44
C ARG A 170 22.23 11.62 12.29
N CYS A 171 21.09 12.21 12.64
CA CYS A 171 20.25 12.89 11.68
C CYS A 171 20.84 14.27 11.35
N PRO A 172 21.18 14.58 10.09
CA PRO A 172 21.68 15.89 9.70
C PRO A 172 20.53 16.90 9.66
N LEU A 173 20.25 17.58 10.78
CA LEU A 173 19.12 18.49 10.95
C LEU A 173 19.03 19.57 9.85
N ALA A 174 20.15 20.21 9.50
CA ALA A 174 20.17 21.21 8.44
C ALA A 174 19.79 20.60 7.09
N GLN A 175 20.39 19.48 6.69
CA GLN A 175 20.03 18.80 5.44
C GLN A 175 18.57 18.34 5.42
N ALA A 176 18.09 17.74 6.51
CA ALA A 176 16.67 17.36 6.64
C ALA A 176 15.74 18.57 6.46
N SER A 177 16.10 19.73 7.02
CA SER A 177 15.36 20.98 6.81
C SER A 177 15.33 21.41 5.34
N LEU A 178 16.43 21.24 4.62
CA LEU A 178 16.53 21.58 3.19
C LEU A 178 15.74 20.61 2.32
N SER A 179 15.84 19.31 2.55
CA SER A 179 15.02 18.30 1.86
C SER A 179 13.53 18.57 2.06
N VAL A 180 13.09 18.93 3.28
CA VAL A 180 11.69 19.31 3.53
C VAL A 180 11.26 20.55 2.76
N THR A 181 12.14 21.56 2.64
CA THR A 181 11.88 22.74 1.81
C THR A 181 11.63 22.33 0.34
N LEU A 182 12.45 21.42 -0.20
CA LEU A 182 12.28 20.91 -1.57
C LEU A 182 11.01 20.07 -1.73
N ILE A 183 10.72 19.17 -0.80
CA ILE A 183 9.48 18.36 -0.80
C ILE A 183 8.24 19.26 -0.84
N LEU A 184 8.18 20.30 -0.01
CA LEU A 184 7.06 21.24 -0.04
C LEU A 184 7.03 22.07 -1.32
N TYR A 185 8.18 22.44 -1.86
CA TYR A 185 8.29 23.19 -3.11
C TYR A 185 7.73 22.39 -4.29
N GLU A 186 8.04 21.10 -4.34
CA GLU A 186 7.54 20.16 -5.34
C GLU A 186 6.05 19.87 -5.13
N HIS A 187 5.62 19.57 -3.91
CA HIS A 187 4.21 19.29 -3.57
C HIS A 187 3.27 20.44 -3.96
N PHE A 188 3.70 21.69 -3.77
CA PHE A 188 2.92 22.87 -4.18
C PHE A 188 3.14 23.28 -5.64
N GLU A 189 3.94 22.53 -6.41
CA GLU A 189 4.24 22.80 -7.82
C GLU A 189 4.63 24.28 -8.04
N ILE A 190 5.60 24.75 -7.24
CA ILE A 190 6.01 26.16 -7.27
C ILE A 190 6.66 26.55 -8.62
N ASP A 191 7.23 25.58 -9.35
CA ASP A 191 7.74 25.76 -10.73
C ASP A 191 6.71 25.39 -11.81
N GLY A 192 5.47 25.07 -11.44
CA GLY A 192 4.43 24.60 -12.37
C GLY A 192 4.00 25.66 -13.41
N PRO A 193 3.31 25.26 -14.49
CA PRO A 193 2.93 26.15 -15.60
C PRO A 193 2.12 27.38 -15.14
N ALA A 194 1.25 27.21 -14.15
CA ALA A 194 0.48 28.30 -13.56
C ALA A 194 1.36 29.41 -12.95
N THR A 195 2.56 29.08 -12.46
CA THR A 195 3.51 30.05 -11.88
C THR A 195 4.34 30.74 -12.96
N ALA A 196 4.72 30.02 -14.01
CA ALA A 196 5.37 30.61 -15.18
C ALA A 196 4.43 31.62 -15.88
N ASP A 197 3.14 31.27 -15.97
CA ASP A 197 2.12 32.16 -16.50
C ASP A 197 1.84 33.34 -15.58
N ALA A 198 1.80 33.15 -14.24
CA ALA A 198 1.71 34.25 -13.29
C ALA A 198 2.94 35.19 -13.33
N THR A 199 4.13 34.67 -13.63
CA THR A 199 5.35 35.45 -13.77
C THR A 199 5.32 36.31 -15.04
N LYS A 200 4.85 35.74 -16.17
CA LYS A 200 4.61 36.49 -17.42
C LYS A 200 3.47 37.51 -17.27
N ALA A 201 2.41 37.13 -16.55
CA ALA A 201 1.23 37.94 -16.26
C ALA A 201 1.52 39.19 -15.47
N ALA A 202 2.40 39.08 -14.47
CA ALA A 202 2.62 40.14 -13.52
C ALA A 202 3.21 41.40 -14.19
N GLY A 203 3.77 41.28 -15.41
CA GLY A 203 4.18 42.38 -16.26
C GLY A 203 3.10 42.98 -17.19
N GLN A 204 1.92 42.35 -17.35
CA GLN A 204 0.88 42.78 -18.32
C GLN A 204 -0.53 42.78 -17.73
N ARG A 205 -1.15 43.97 -17.60
CA ARG A 205 -2.46 44.21 -16.94
C ARG A 205 -3.66 43.48 -17.55
N ALA A 206 -3.64 43.13 -18.85
CA ALA A 206 -4.82 42.65 -19.59
C ALA A 206 -5.08 41.13 -19.49
N SER A 207 -4.08 40.34 -19.07
CA SER A 207 -4.06 38.89 -19.28
C SER A 207 -4.73 38.04 -18.18
N VAL A 208 -5.22 38.67 -17.09
CA VAL A 208 -5.77 37.94 -15.92
C VAL A 208 -7.18 37.39 -16.19
N TYR A 209 -8.04 38.16 -16.88
CA TYR A 209 -9.41 37.75 -17.20
C TYR A 209 -9.46 36.63 -18.26
N GLU A 210 -8.60 36.71 -19.27
CA GLU A 210 -8.54 35.75 -20.40
C GLU A 210 -8.02 34.36 -19.97
N ARG A 211 -7.15 34.30 -18.96
CA ARG A 211 -6.63 33.01 -18.41
C ARG A 211 -7.59 32.29 -17.48
N LEU A 212 -8.46 33.03 -16.80
CA LEU A 212 -9.54 32.43 -16.00
C LEU A 212 -10.55 31.71 -16.90
N GLU A 213 -10.64 32.09 -18.18
CA GLU A 213 -11.50 31.43 -19.16
C GLU A 213 -10.92 30.10 -19.69
N ALA A 214 -9.59 29.90 -19.68
CA ALA A 214 -8.95 28.67 -20.16
C ALA A 214 -8.98 27.51 -19.16
N HIS A 215 -9.19 27.78 -17.86
CA HIS A 215 -9.36 26.78 -16.79
C HIS A 215 -10.82 26.70 -16.27
N ARG A 216 -11.75 27.32 -17.01
CA ARG A 216 -13.14 27.60 -16.62
C ARG A 216 -14.05 26.38 -16.66
N ASP A 217 -13.76 25.42 -17.52
CA ASP A 217 -14.65 24.31 -17.81
C ASP A 217 -14.21 23.06 -17.02
N ASN A 218 -14.71 22.92 -15.78
CA ASN A 218 -14.68 21.71 -14.93
C ASN A 218 -13.68 21.67 -13.74
N SER A 219 -13.29 22.80 -13.17
CA SER A 219 -12.33 22.81 -12.04
C SER A 219 -13.03 22.92 -10.66
N ASN A 220 -12.95 21.87 -9.84
CA ASN A 220 -13.49 21.85 -8.47
C ASN A 220 -12.76 22.88 -7.57
N PRO A 221 -13.45 23.84 -6.92
CA PRO A 221 -12.83 24.82 -6.02
C PRO A 221 -11.94 24.20 -4.94
N ASP A 222 -12.29 23.00 -4.47
CA ASP A 222 -11.55 22.31 -3.41
C ASP A 222 -10.17 21.85 -3.85
N LYS A 223 -9.94 21.66 -5.15
CA LYS A 223 -8.63 21.26 -5.71
C LYS A 223 -7.76 22.45 -6.12
N ILE A 224 -8.38 23.60 -6.46
CA ILE A 224 -7.66 24.76 -6.98
C ILE A 224 -7.13 25.65 -5.86
N TYR A 225 -7.96 25.90 -4.85
CA TYR A 225 -7.53 26.69 -3.70
C TYR A 225 -6.66 25.82 -2.79
N ARG A 226 -5.41 26.21 -2.62
CA ARG A 226 -4.44 25.57 -1.72
C ARG A 226 -4.13 26.50 -0.53
N PRO A 227 -5.07 26.70 0.43
CA PRO A 227 -4.87 27.63 1.55
C PRO A 227 -3.69 27.25 2.46
N LEU A 228 -3.32 25.96 2.48
CA LEU A 228 -2.16 25.45 3.22
C LEU A 228 -0.83 26.03 2.73
N LEU A 229 -0.73 26.45 1.46
CA LEU A 229 0.43 27.16 0.93
C LEU A 229 0.77 28.41 1.75
N LEU A 230 -0.25 29.13 2.24
CA LEU A 230 -0.08 30.34 3.04
C LEU A 230 0.49 30.07 4.44
N GLN A 231 0.55 28.80 4.84
CA GLN A 231 1.00 28.33 6.15
C GLN A 231 2.32 27.56 6.04
N TRP A 232 3.13 27.94 5.06
CA TRP A 232 4.43 27.33 4.72
C TRP A 232 5.29 26.99 5.94
N GLY A 233 5.62 27.96 6.80
CA GLY A 233 6.53 27.72 7.94
C GLY A 233 5.98 26.71 8.98
N ARG A 234 4.64 26.60 9.10
CA ARG A 234 4.00 25.59 9.95
C ARG A 234 4.11 24.20 9.33
N LEU A 235 3.84 24.08 8.04
CA LEU A 235 3.99 22.82 7.30
C LEU A 235 5.45 22.35 7.27
N HIS A 236 6.39 23.26 7.06
CA HIS A 236 7.83 22.97 7.11
C HIS A 236 8.22 22.43 8.48
N THR A 237 7.84 23.12 9.56
CA THR A 237 8.11 22.68 10.93
C THR A 237 7.52 21.29 11.21
N ALA A 238 6.27 21.04 10.84
CA ALA A 238 5.62 19.75 11.08
C ALA A 238 6.22 18.61 10.26
N SER A 239 6.58 18.89 9.00
CA SER A 239 7.24 17.92 8.12
C SER A 239 8.66 17.61 8.58
N LEU A 240 9.40 18.61 9.07
CA LEU A 240 10.73 18.41 9.66
C LEU A 240 10.66 17.61 10.97
N HIS A 241 9.67 17.86 11.82
CA HIS A 241 9.43 17.01 12.99
C HIS A 241 9.07 15.57 12.59
N ALA A 242 8.31 15.37 11.51
CA ALA A 242 8.03 14.05 10.97
C ALA A 242 9.30 13.36 10.45
N PHE A 243 10.16 14.08 9.72
CA PHE A 243 11.45 13.60 9.25
C PHE A 243 12.32 13.10 10.42
N LEU A 244 12.53 13.96 11.43
CA LEU A 244 13.34 13.62 12.62
C LEU A 244 12.78 12.41 13.38
N ARG A 245 11.45 12.31 13.47
CA ARG A 245 10.77 11.17 14.08
C ARG A 245 11.01 9.89 13.28
N LEU A 246 10.78 9.91 11.97
CA LEU A 246 10.95 8.73 11.11
C LEU A 246 12.40 8.26 11.07
N TRP A 247 13.37 9.19 11.02
CA TRP A 247 14.79 8.87 11.17
C TRP A 247 15.06 8.09 12.46
N LYS A 248 14.58 8.61 13.59
CA LYS A 248 14.80 8.00 14.91
C LYS A 248 14.12 6.64 15.05
N VAL A 249 12.90 6.49 14.55
CA VAL A 249 12.13 5.24 14.67
C VAL A 249 12.64 4.15 13.74
N SER A 250 13.12 4.52 12.55
CA SER A 250 13.67 3.55 11.57
C SER A 250 15.05 3.04 11.94
N GLY A 251 15.80 3.77 12.79
CA GLY A 251 17.20 3.45 13.07
C GLY A 251 18.10 3.71 11.86
N ALA A 252 17.72 4.65 11.00
CA ALA A 252 18.45 5.00 9.78
C ALA A 252 19.89 5.47 10.06
N GLU A 253 20.80 5.12 9.14
CA GLU A 253 22.19 5.55 9.18
C GLU A 253 22.58 6.34 7.92
N MET A 254 23.49 7.30 8.09
CA MET A 254 24.11 8.06 7.00
C MET A 254 25.20 7.25 6.30
N PRO A 255 25.37 7.37 4.97
CA PRO A 255 24.59 8.19 4.04
C PRO A 255 23.41 7.45 3.37
N ASP A 256 23.38 6.11 3.46
CA ASP A 256 22.56 5.27 2.58
C ASP A 256 21.05 5.35 2.85
N ASP A 257 20.64 5.65 4.09
CA ASP A 257 19.23 5.68 4.45
C ASP A 257 18.59 7.06 4.37
N PHE A 258 19.38 8.13 4.20
CA PHE A 258 18.86 9.50 4.20
C PHE A 258 17.80 9.73 3.12
N TYR A 259 18.12 9.37 1.88
CA TYR A 259 17.19 9.49 0.76
C TYR A 259 15.94 8.62 0.94
N LYS A 260 16.05 7.48 1.63
CA LYS A 260 14.90 6.61 1.92
C LYS A 260 13.93 7.29 2.89
N ILE A 261 14.45 7.98 3.91
CA ILE A 261 13.62 8.74 4.86
C ILE A 261 13.04 9.99 4.18
N GLU A 262 13.83 10.66 3.34
CA GLU A 262 13.35 11.76 2.51
C GLU A 262 12.13 11.35 1.67
N GLU A 263 12.21 10.21 0.98
CA GLU A 263 11.11 9.70 0.15
C GLU A 263 9.86 9.35 0.98
N LEU A 264 10.05 8.76 2.16
CA LEU A 264 8.92 8.51 3.06
C LEU A 264 8.25 9.81 3.53
N VAL A 265 9.02 10.85 3.79
CA VAL A 265 8.48 12.17 4.17
C VAL A 265 7.78 12.81 2.97
N ARG A 266 8.29 12.64 1.76
CA ARG A 266 7.64 13.08 0.51
C ARG A 266 6.26 12.45 0.35
N ILE A 267 6.16 11.12 0.46
CA ILE A 267 4.89 10.38 0.42
C ILE A 267 3.95 10.83 1.55
N LEU A 268 4.49 11.01 2.76
CA LEU A 268 3.71 11.45 3.91
C LEU A 268 3.13 12.85 3.70
N VAL A 269 3.91 13.79 3.15
CA VAL A 269 3.43 15.12 2.77
C VAL A 269 2.37 15.02 1.69
N GLU A 270 2.61 14.24 0.64
CA GLU A 270 1.65 14.05 -0.45
C GLU A 270 0.31 13.48 0.04
N ARG A 271 0.33 12.43 0.86
CA ARG A 271 -0.90 11.80 1.37
C ARG A 271 -1.61 12.65 2.40
N VAL A 272 -0.91 13.28 3.34
CA VAL A 272 -1.54 14.06 4.42
C VAL A 272 -1.94 15.46 3.96
N VAL A 273 -1.04 16.17 3.26
CA VAL A 273 -1.29 17.54 2.77
C VAL A 273 -2.12 17.49 1.49
N GLY A 274 -1.89 16.52 0.59
CA GLY A 274 -2.67 16.38 -0.64
C GLY A 274 -4.09 15.88 -0.44
N ALA A 275 -4.36 15.06 0.58
CA ALA A 275 -5.73 14.69 0.94
C ALA A 275 -6.48 15.80 1.70
N ALA A 276 -5.79 16.88 2.12
CA ALA A 276 -6.41 17.94 2.87
C ALA A 276 -7.35 18.76 1.98
N SER A 277 -8.62 18.80 2.36
CA SER A 277 -9.60 19.68 1.73
C SER A 277 -9.22 21.15 1.92
N ARG A 278 -9.78 22.02 1.06
CA ARG A 278 -9.72 23.47 1.22
C ARG A 278 -10.07 23.92 2.65
N LYS A 279 -11.07 23.30 3.29
CA LYS A 279 -11.58 23.71 4.62
C LYS A 279 -10.75 23.17 5.78
N THR A 280 -9.79 22.28 5.54
CA THR A 280 -9.01 21.63 6.58
C THR A 280 -8.15 22.67 7.32
N ASP A 281 -8.19 22.62 8.65
CA ASP A 281 -7.33 23.47 9.48
C ASP A 281 -5.89 22.93 9.51
N VAL A 282 -4.93 23.85 9.61
CA VAL A 282 -3.50 23.51 9.63
C VAL A 282 -3.16 22.62 10.82
N ALA A 283 -3.81 22.82 11.97
CA ALA A 283 -3.52 22.01 13.17
C ALA A 283 -3.87 20.54 12.95
N SER A 284 -4.93 20.24 12.18
CA SER A 284 -5.30 18.87 11.83
C SER A 284 -4.27 18.23 10.90
N VAL A 285 -3.72 19.01 9.96
CA VAL A 285 -2.62 18.56 9.09
C VAL A 285 -1.35 18.30 9.90
N GLU A 286 -0.98 19.22 10.80
CA GLU A 286 0.18 19.03 11.71
C GLU A 286 0.02 17.79 12.58
N GLU A 287 -1.19 17.53 13.10
CA GLU A 287 -1.50 16.33 13.86
C GLU A 287 -1.41 15.07 12.99
N GLY A 288 -1.91 15.11 11.75
CA GLY A 288 -1.74 14.02 10.78
C GLY A 288 -0.26 13.70 10.53
N LEU A 289 0.55 14.73 10.22
CA LEU A 289 2.01 14.58 10.03
C LEU A 289 2.72 14.06 11.30
N ARG A 290 2.16 14.36 12.49
CA ARG A 290 2.69 13.89 13.78
C ARG A 290 2.36 12.43 14.07
N ASN A 291 1.16 11.98 13.71
CA ASN A 291 0.61 10.70 14.13
C ASN A 291 0.92 9.54 13.18
N VAL A 292 1.19 9.82 11.90
CA VAL A 292 1.55 8.78 10.93
C VAL A 292 2.86 8.09 11.33
N GLY A 293 2.79 6.78 11.55
CA GLY A 293 3.93 5.94 11.90
C GLY A 293 4.75 5.49 10.69
N LEU A 294 5.90 4.86 10.96
CA LEU A 294 6.77 4.30 9.92
C LEU A 294 6.06 3.20 9.12
N GLU A 295 5.32 2.32 9.79
CA GLU A 295 4.58 1.21 9.15
C GLU A 295 3.55 1.73 8.14
N THR A 296 2.74 2.70 8.53
CA THR A 296 1.76 3.33 7.63
C THR A 296 2.42 4.04 6.45
N ALA A 297 3.53 4.77 6.69
CA ALA A 297 4.26 5.42 5.61
C ALA A 297 4.86 4.39 4.62
N ARG A 298 5.35 3.25 5.13
CA ARG A 298 5.84 2.14 4.30
C ARG A 298 4.71 1.46 3.54
N GLN A 299 3.54 1.29 4.14
CA GLN A 299 2.37 0.78 3.44
C GLN A 299 2.02 1.68 2.25
N TRP A 300 1.93 3.00 2.45
CA TRP A 300 1.66 3.94 1.35
C TRP A 300 2.74 3.94 0.27
N GLN A 301 4.00 3.72 0.65
CA GLN A 301 5.10 3.54 -0.31
C GLN A 301 4.89 2.29 -1.16
N MET A 302 4.51 1.16 -0.54
CA MET A 302 4.26 -0.08 -1.27
C MET A 302 3.02 0.03 -2.15
N GLU A 303 1.94 0.67 -1.67
CA GLU A 303 0.73 0.94 -2.45
C GLU A 303 1.03 1.83 -3.67
N GLY A 304 1.80 2.91 -3.48
CA GLY A 304 2.22 3.77 -4.59
C GLY A 304 3.12 3.05 -5.58
N LEU A 305 4.02 2.20 -5.10
CA LEU A 305 4.84 1.36 -5.97
C LEU A 305 3.99 0.38 -6.77
N GLU A 306 3.03 -0.28 -6.12
CA GLU A 306 2.08 -1.20 -6.77
C GLU A 306 1.24 -0.50 -7.84
N GLU A 307 0.78 0.73 -7.59
CA GLU A 307 0.08 1.56 -8.59
C GLU A 307 0.96 1.82 -9.82
N VAL A 308 2.22 2.24 -9.64
CA VAL A 308 3.14 2.45 -10.77
C VAL A 308 3.46 1.14 -11.50
N TYR A 309 3.55 0.01 -10.78
CA TYR A 309 3.74 -1.31 -11.41
C TYR A 309 2.52 -1.74 -12.24
N GLU A 310 1.31 -1.56 -11.72
CA GLU A 310 0.08 -1.88 -12.45
C GLU A 310 -0.10 -0.95 -13.66
N ASP A 311 0.26 0.33 -13.56
CA ASP A 311 0.25 1.23 -14.72
C ASP A 311 1.26 0.78 -15.79
N ALA A 312 2.48 0.43 -15.39
CA ALA A 312 3.54 0.03 -16.30
C ALA A 312 3.30 -1.34 -16.96
N TRP A 313 2.80 -2.32 -16.19
CA TRP A 313 2.75 -3.72 -16.63
C TRP A 313 1.35 -4.31 -16.68
N GLY A 314 0.39 -3.78 -15.92
CA GLY A 314 -0.98 -4.29 -15.84
C GLY A 314 -1.63 -4.53 -17.20
N PRO A 315 -1.54 -3.60 -18.18
CA PRO A 315 -2.08 -3.82 -19.52
C PRO A 315 -1.47 -5.04 -20.23
N HIS A 316 -0.16 -5.22 -20.09
CA HIS A 316 0.58 -6.33 -20.70
C HIS A 316 0.35 -7.67 -19.98
N LEU A 317 -0.03 -7.64 -18.71
CA LEU A 317 -0.25 -8.83 -17.90
C LEU A 317 -1.65 -9.44 -18.04
N GLY A 318 -2.59 -8.79 -18.74
CA GLY A 318 -3.96 -9.29 -18.91
C GLY A 318 -4.03 -10.70 -19.50
N ALA A 319 -3.37 -10.92 -20.64
CA ALA A 319 -3.31 -12.23 -21.29
C ALA A 319 -2.61 -13.30 -20.43
N VAL A 320 -1.57 -12.89 -19.70
CA VAL A 320 -0.83 -13.76 -18.77
C VAL A 320 -1.69 -14.16 -17.58
N ARG A 321 -2.44 -13.22 -17.00
CA ARG A 321 -3.40 -13.47 -15.91
C ARG A 321 -4.50 -14.43 -16.36
N GLU A 322 -5.05 -14.23 -17.55
CA GLU A 322 -6.08 -15.14 -18.11
C GLU A 322 -5.53 -16.56 -18.34
N GLN A 323 -4.33 -16.66 -18.94
CA GLN A 323 -3.67 -17.95 -19.15
C GLN A 323 -3.41 -18.65 -17.81
N LEU A 324 -2.83 -17.95 -16.83
CA LEU A 324 -2.55 -18.50 -15.50
C LEU A 324 -3.83 -18.88 -14.76
N SER A 325 -4.93 -18.14 -14.93
CA SER A 325 -6.23 -18.47 -14.36
C SER A 325 -6.74 -19.80 -14.91
N ARG A 326 -6.68 -19.99 -16.24
CA ARG A 326 -7.04 -21.26 -16.89
C ARG A 326 -6.17 -22.41 -16.42
N GLU A 327 -4.85 -22.22 -16.37
CA GLU A 327 -3.89 -23.24 -15.89
C GLU A 327 -4.11 -23.60 -14.42
N SER A 328 -4.32 -22.59 -13.56
CA SER A 328 -4.58 -22.77 -12.13
C SER A 328 -5.91 -23.47 -11.87
N ALA A 329 -6.95 -23.13 -12.63
CA ALA A 329 -8.23 -23.83 -12.57
C ALA A 329 -8.11 -25.31 -12.98
N LEU A 330 -7.33 -25.63 -14.02
CA LEU A 330 -7.05 -27.02 -14.42
C LEU A 330 -6.23 -27.76 -13.36
N PHE A 331 -5.23 -27.13 -12.77
CA PHE A 331 -4.46 -27.71 -11.68
C PHE A 331 -5.35 -28.01 -10.47
N MET A 332 -6.19 -27.05 -10.10
CA MET A 332 -7.15 -27.23 -9.01
C MET A 332 -8.16 -28.33 -9.32
N LYS A 333 -8.66 -28.43 -10.56
CA LYS A 333 -9.48 -29.58 -11.01
C LYS A 333 -8.76 -30.89 -10.76
N GLU A 334 -7.49 -31.02 -11.19
CA GLU A 334 -6.71 -32.24 -10.97
C GLU A 334 -6.42 -32.54 -9.49
N GLN A 335 -6.20 -31.51 -8.67
CA GLN A 335 -6.04 -31.66 -7.22
C GLN A 335 -7.33 -32.18 -6.58
N ARG A 336 -8.48 -31.59 -6.92
CA ARG A 336 -9.80 -31.99 -6.40
C ARG A 336 -10.18 -33.40 -6.86
N VAL A 337 -9.89 -33.74 -8.12
CA VAL A 337 -10.07 -35.10 -8.63
C VAL A 337 -9.19 -36.11 -7.88
N ARG A 338 -7.96 -35.75 -7.48
CA ARG A 338 -7.13 -36.62 -6.63
C ARG A 338 -7.75 -36.86 -5.26
N CYS A 339 -8.38 -35.86 -4.64
CA CYS A 339 -9.14 -36.06 -3.40
C CYS A 339 -10.28 -37.07 -3.60
N LEU A 340 -11.02 -36.96 -4.71
CA LEU A 340 -12.08 -37.92 -5.05
C LEU A 340 -11.56 -39.34 -5.32
N LEU A 341 -10.39 -39.46 -5.97
CA LEU A 341 -9.72 -40.74 -6.21
C LEU A 341 -9.14 -41.36 -4.94
N GLN A 342 -8.74 -40.56 -3.95
CA GLN A 342 -8.33 -41.01 -2.62
C GLN A 342 -9.52 -41.57 -1.84
N GLY A 343 -10.70 -40.97 -2.03
CA GLY A 343 -11.94 -41.37 -1.38
C GLY A 343 -12.01 -40.94 0.08
N SER A 344 -13.22 -40.81 0.62
CA SER A 344 -13.43 -40.34 1.99
C SER A 344 -14.64 -40.97 2.67
N TRP A 345 -14.71 -40.78 3.98
CA TRP A 345 -15.68 -41.40 4.87
C TRP A 345 -16.75 -40.39 5.28
N PHE A 346 -17.99 -40.67 4.91
CA PHE A 346 -19.17 -39.89 5.24
C PHE A 346 -20.04 -40.63 6.25
N PRO A 347 -20.57 -39.98 7.30
CA PRO A 347 -21.65 -40.53 8.09
C PRO A 347 -22.91 -40.68 7.22
N THR A 348 -23.65 -41.77 7.42
CA THR A 348 -24.98 -41.95 6.82
C THR A 348 -26.04 -41.20 7.63
N ALA A 349 -27.18 -40.87 7.03
CA ALA A 349 -28.29 -40.21 7.74
C ALA A 349 -28.77 -41.00 8.98
N SER A 350 -28.62 -42.33 8.98
CA SER A 350 -28.88 -43.19 10.15
C SER A 350 -27.93 -42.89 11.32
N ALA A 351 -26.71 -42.42 11.05
CA ALA A 351 -25.74 -42.00 12.06
C ALA A 351 -26.01 -40.60 12.59
N ALA A 352 -26.38 -39.66 11.72
CA ALA A 352 -26.65 -38.27 12.11
C ALA A 352 -27.92 -38.12 12.97
N GLY A 353 -28.95 -38.94 12.74
CA GLY A 353 -30.15 -38.99 13.58
C GLY A 353 -29.94 -39.75 14.91
N ALA A 354 -29.12 -40.80 14.91
CA ALA A 354 -28.84 -41.61 16.10
C ALA A 354 -27.98 -40.88 17.15
N SER A 355 -27.12 -39.95 16.73
CA SER A 355 -26.35 -39.10 17.65
C SER A 355 -27.20 -38.19 18.54
N ALA A 356 -28.44 -37.88 18.15
CA ALA A 356 -29.38 -37.13 18.98
C ALA A 356 -30.15 -38.01 20.00
N ALA A 357 -30.17 -39.34 19.80
CA ALA A 357 -31.02 -40.26 20.56
C ALA A 357 -30.25 -41.29 21.42
N GLY A 358 -28.90 -41.27 21.44
CA GLY A 358 -28.08 -42.08 22.35
C GLY A 358 -28.13 -43.60 22.12
N VAL A 359 -28.58 -44.06 20.95
CA VAL A 359 -28.60 -45.48 20.58
C VAL A 359 -27.50 -45.73 19.55
N GLY A 360 -26.48 -46.49 19.94
CA GLY A 360 -25.32 -46.82 19.10
C GLY A 360 -25.71 -47.59 17.84
N GLY A 361 -25.41 -46.99 16.70
CA GLY A 361 -25.61 -47.57 15.37
C GLY A 361 -25.33 -46.57 14.26
N GLY A 362 -24.20 -45.86 14.36
CA GLY A 362 -23.82 -44.87 13.37
C GLY A 362 -23.25 -45.52 12.12
N GLY A 363 -24.06 -45.70 11.08
CA GLY A 363 -23.55 -46.20 9.79
C GLY A 363 -22.62 -45.20 9.12
N TRP A 364 -21.47 -45.67 8.66
CA TRP A 364 -20.51 -44.92 7.86
C TRP A 364 -20.63 -45.32 6.40
N ARG A 365 -20.23 -44.44 5.49
CA ARG A 365 -20.20 -44.69 4.05
C ARG A 365 -18.84 -44.27 3.53
N TYR A 366 -18.15 -45.17 2.84
CA TYR A 366 -16.95 -44.80 2.11
C TYR A 366 -17.30 -44.59 0.64
N VAL A 367 -16.81 -43.50 0.05
CA VAL A 367 -17.06 -43.12 -1.33
C VAL A 367 -15.72 -42.84 -2.01
N ARG A 368 -15.55 -43.31 -3.24
CA ARG A 368 -14.32 -43.16 -4.01
C ARG A 368 -14.61 -43.10 -5.51
N LEU A 369 -13.93 -42.21 -6.22
CA LEU A 369 -13.99 -42.12 -7.67
C LEU A 369 -13.16 -43.24 -8.32
N SER A 370 -13.67 -43.80 -9.42
CA SER A 370 -12.92 -44.75 -10.24
C SER A 370 -11.78 -44.07 -11.01
N HIS A 371 -10.72 -44.81 -11.33
CA HIS A 371 -9.56 -44.28 -12.07
C HIS A 371 -9.92 -43.73 -13.46
N ASN A 372 -10.97 -44.24 -14.09
CA ASN A 372 -11.47 -43.74 -15.38
C ASN A 372 -12.38 -42.50 -15.24
N ARG A 373 -12.54 -41.95 -14.03
CA ARG A 373 -13.35 -40.76 -13.70
C ARG A 373 -14.82 -40.87 -14.11
N ARG A 374 -15.31 -42.08 -14.32
CA ARG A 374 -16.66 -42.34 -14.82
C ARG A 374 -17.61 -42.84 -13.74
N TYR A 375 -17.09 -43.57 -12.75
CA TYR A 375 -17.91 -44.22 -11.74
C TYR A 375 -17.58 -43.74 -10.35
N LEU A 376 -18.61 -43.39 -9.58
CA LEU A 376 -18.48 -43.17 -8.15
C LEU A 376 -18.83 -44.48 -7.43
N HIS A 377 -17.84 -45.08 -6.79
CA HIS A 377 -17.99 -46.32 -6.04
C HIS A 377 -18.27 -46.00 -4.57
N TYR A 378 -19.22 -46.70 -3.96
CA TYR A 378 -19.48 -46.53 -2.55
C TYR A 378 -19.89 -47.83 -1.85
N ARG A 379 -19.80 -47.81 -0.52
CA ARG A 379 -20.28 -48.89 0.35
C ARG A 379 -20.61 -48.35 1.74
N ASN A 380 -21.66 -48.89 2.35
CA ASN A 380 -22.03 -48.60 3.74
C ASN A 380 -21.36 -49.61 4.69
N PHE A 381 -20.90 -49.12 5.83
CA PHE A 381 -20.21 -49.84 6.90
C PHE A 381 -20.86 -49.52 8.25
N GLY A 382 -20.79 -50.45 9.20
CA GLY A 382 -21.28 -50.22 10.57
C GLY A 382 -20.35 -49.36 11.43
N GLU A 383 -19.05 -49.43 11.19
CA GLU A 383 -18.02 -48.64 11.88
C GLU A 383 -16.99 -48.14 10.86
N LYS A 384 -16.36 -47.01 11.17
CA LYS A 384 -15.27 -46.45 10.37
C LYS A 384 -14.05 -47.37 10.48
N THR A 385 -13.59 -47.92 9.37
CA THR A 385 -12.34 -48.71 9.35
C THR A 385 -11.16 -47.77 9.18
N GLU A 386 -10.36 -47.58 10.23
CA GLU A 386 -9.16 -46.74 10.19
C GLU A 386 -7.96 -47.55 9.69
N GLY A 387 -7.26 -47.06 8.65
CA GLY A 387 -5.89 -47.53 8.34
C GLY A 387 -5.58 -48.06 6.93
N SER A 388 -6.51 -48.09 5.97
CA SER A 388 -6.16 -48.35 4.56
C SER A 388 -7.21 -47.77 3.62
N GLU A 389 -6.79 -47.11 2.54
CA GLU A 389 -7.67 -46.81 1.42
C GLU A 389 -8.33 -48.11 0.94
N LEU A 390 -9.66 -48.12 0.81
CA LEU A 390 -10.37 -49.29 0.31
C LEU A 390 -10.19 -49.35 -1.20
N SER A 391 -9.73 -50.50 -1.72
CA SER A 391 -9.59 -50.73 -3.16
C SER A 391 -10.96 -50.73 -3.83
N LEU A 392 -11.04 -50.32 -5.10
CA LEU A 392 -12.30 -50.28 -5.86
C LEU A 392 -13.06 -51.61 -5.86
N ASP A 393 -12.34 -52.75 -5.80
CA ASP A 393 -12.93 -54.09 -5.78
C ASP A 393 -13.77 -54.38 -4.52
N GLN A 394 -13.59 -53.61 -3.45
CA GLN A 394 -14.31 -53.77 -2.18
C GLN A 394 -15.62 -52.96 -2.13
N LEU A 395 -15.88 -52.15 -3.17
CA LEU A 395 -17.01 -51.21 -3.28
C LEU A 395 -17.99 -51.68 -4.38
N PRO A 396 -19.03 -52.45 -4.02
CA PRO A 396 -19.92 -53.10 -4.99
C PRO A 396 -20.92 -52.12 -5.64
N GLU A 397 -21.30 -51.04 -4.96
CA GLU A 397 -22.25 -50.07 -5.47
C GLU A 397 -21.52 -49.02 -6.33
N LYS A 398 -22.08 -48.71 -7.50
CA LYS A 398 -21.48 -47.79 -8.47
C LYS A 398 -22.53 -46.86 -9.07
N ILE A 399 -22.17 -45.60 -9.24
CA ILE A 399 -22.97 -44.56 -9.91
C ILE A 399 -22.23 -44.13 -11.16
N ASP A 400 -22.87 -44.18 -12.33
CA ASP A 400 -22.28 -43.67 -13.58
C ASP A 400 -22.45 -42.14 -13.60
N LEU A 401 -21.33 -41.41 -13.60
CA LEU A 401 -21.35 -39.95 -13.56
C LEU A 401 -22.01 -39.33 -14.80
N ASN A 402 -22.10 -40.06 -15.92
CA ASN A 402 -22.86 -39.60 -17.09
C ASN A 402 -24.37 -39.50 -16.83
N THR A 403 -24.88 -40.15 -15.79
CA THR A 403 -26.30 -40.08 -15.40
C THR A 403 -26.59 -38.95 -14.41
N VAL A 404 -25.55 -38.29 -13.89
CA VAL A 404 -25.67 -37.17 -12.94
C VAL A 404 -26.04 -35.91 -13.71
N THR A 405 -27.16 -35.30 -13.34
CA THR A 405 -27.65 -34.05 -13.96
C THR A 405 -27.27 -32.82 -13.13
N SER A 406 -27.25 -32.94 -11.79
CA SER A 406 -26.96 -31.82 -10.90
C SER A 406 -26.34 -32.29 -9.57
N VAL A 407 -25.56 -31.41 -8.94
CA VAL A 407 -25.03 -31.58 -7.59
C VAL A 407 -25.47 -30.38 -6.75
N GLU A 408 -26.36 -30.62 -5.80
CA GLU A 408 -26.88 -29.58 -4.92
C GLU A 408 -26.16 -29.59 -3.57
N SER A 409 -25.97 -28.41 -2.97
CA SER A 409 -25.41 -28.31 -1.62
C SER A 409 -25.91 -27.10 -0.84
N ASN A 410 -25.79 -27.19 0.49
CA ASN A 410 -25.99 -26.06 1.42
C ASN A 410 -24.67 -25.46 1.93
N ILE A 411 -23.53 -25.84 1.33
CA ILE A 411 -22.19 -25.54 1.83
C ILE A 411 -21.86 -24.04 1.73
N SER A 412 -22.22 -23.39 0.62
CA SER A 412 -21.97 -21.96 0.41
C SER A 412 -22.63 -21.06 1.48
N ALA A 413 -23.80 -21.47 2.00
CA ALA A 413 -24.47 -20.76 3.09
C ALA A 413 -23.79 -21.00 4.46
N ALA A 414 -23.23 -22.19 4.69
CA ALA A 414 -22.49 -22.52 5.91
C ALA A 414 -21.14 -21.79 5.98
N GLU A 415 -20.44 -21.64 4.85
CA GLU A 415 -19.18 -20.88 4.76
C GLU A 415 -19.37 -19.39 5.10
N GLN A 416 -20.43 -18.76 4.61
CA GLN A 416 -20.72 -17.35 4.87
C GLN A 416 -21.02 -17.06 6.35
N GLN A 417 -21.76 -17.95 7.02
CA GLN A 417 -22.04 -17.83 8.45
C GLN A 417 -20.77 -17.94 9.30
N GLN A 418 -19.85 -18.82 8.90
CA GLN A 418 -18.59 -18.99 9.60
C GLN A 418 -17.62 -17.82 9.36
N GLN A 419 -17.60 -17.23 8.15
CA GLN A 419 -16.86 -16.00 7.88
C GLN A 419 -17.40 -14.81 8.71
N GLN A 420 -18.71 -14.66 8.84
CA GLN A 420 -19.32 -13.66 9.72
C GLN A 420 -19.00 -13.90 11.21
N GLN A 421 -18.93 -15.16 11.66
CA GLN A 421 -18.52 -15.50 13.02
C GLN A 421 -17.03 -15.22 13.27
N ARG A 422 -16.15 -15.46 12.28
CA ARG A 422 -14.72 -15.11 12.39
C ARG A 422 -14.50 -13.60 12.42
N GLN A 423 -15.24 -12.83 11.61
CA GLN A 423 -15.19 -11.36 11.66
C GLN A 423 -15.72 -10.81 12.99
N SER A 424 -16.77 -11.40 13.57
CA SER A 424 -17.32 -10.95 14.87
C SER A 424 -16.50 -11.40 16.10
N GLN A 425 -15.61 -12.40 15.98
CA GLN A 425 -14.63 -12.70 17.02
C GLN A 425 -13.40 -11.78 16.99
N GLN A 426 -13.09 -11.16 15.83
CA GLN A 426 -12.05 -10.13 15.75
C GLN A 426 -12.49 -8.76 16.28
N THR A 427 -13.79 -8.47 16.39
CA THR A 427 -14.27 -7.15 16.85
C THR A 427 -14.30 -6.97 18.37
N ASN A 428 -14.14 -8.04 19.16
CA ASN A 428 -14.14 -7.96 20.64
C ASN A 428 -12.73 -7.96 21.26
N GLY A 429 -11.68 -7.85 20.45
CA GLY A 429 -10.30 -7.71 20.93
C GLY A 429 -9.52 -6.72 20.07
N VAL A 430 -9.38 -5.49 20.57
CA VAL A 430 -8.50 -4.41 20.09
C VAL A 430 -9.09 -3.51 18.99
N LEU A 431 -9.09 -2.21 19.29
CA LEU A 431 -9.34 -1.10 18.39
C LEU A 431 -8.29 -1.07 17.26
N GLY A 432 -8.76 -1.21 16.03
CA GLY A 432 -8.28 -0.47 14.86
C GLY A 432 -6.93 -0.88 14.26
N GLY A 433 -6.95 -1.90 13.39
CA GLY A 433 -5.90 -2.18 12.42
C GLY A 433 -6.36 -3.24 11.42
N GLN A 434 -6.66 -2.83 10.18
CA GLN A 434 -6.88 -3.76 9.07
C GLN A 434 -5.52 -4.35 8.66
N ALA A 435 -5.27 -5.59 9.08
CA ALA A 435 -4.13 -6.37 8.64
C ALA A 435 -4.59 -7.39 7.57
N ASN A 436 -4.23 -7.13 6.32
CA ASN A 436 -4.11 -8.18 5.32
C ASN A 436 -2.78 -8.90 5.58
N SER A 437 -2.83 -10.08 6.21
CA SER A 437 -1.64 -10.89 6.47
C SER A 437 -1.39 -11.86 5.32
N SER A 438 -0.55 -11.44 4.38
CA SER A 438 0.07 -12.29 3.36
C SER A 438 1.47 -12.73 3.79
N VAL A 439 1.68 -13.24 5.01
CA VAL A 439 2.97 -13.84 5.40
C VAL A 439 2.78 -14.86 6.53
N GLU A 440 2.60 -16.14 6.20
CA GLU A 440 3.02 -17.24 7.10
C GLU A 440 3.05 -18.58 6.34
N THR A 441 4.16 -18.81 5.63
CA THR A 441 4.58 -20.15 5.20
C THR A 441 5.97 -20.39 5.76
N LEU A 442 6.15 -21.54 6.42
CA LEU A 442 7.37 -22.12 7.02
C LEU A 442 7.42 -22.16 8.56
N ARG A 443 6.73 -23.13 9.15
CA ARG A 443 7.22 -23.86 10.34
C ARG A 443 6.91 -25.35 10.23
N THR A 444 7.89 -26.13 9.78
CA THR A 444 7.97 -27.58 10.00
C THR A 444 8.66 -27.83 11.35
N GLY A 445 8.17 -28.82 12.11
CA GLY A 445 8.96 -29.45 13.18
C GLY A 445 8.33 -29.48 14.58
N THR A 446 7.66 -30.60 14.87
CA THR A 446 7.69 -31.35 16.15
C THR A 446 7.38 -30.62 17.47
N ALA A 447 6.19 -30.85 18.01
CA ALA A 447 5.97 -30.89 19.46
C ALA A 447 4.86 -31.89 19.82
N ARG A 448 5.19 -32.80 20.73
CA ARG A 448 4.31 -33.83 21.29
C ARG A 448 3.30 -33.19 22.27
N ASP A 449 2.04 -33.57 22.06
CA ASP A 449 1.05 -34.01 23.04
C ASP A 449 1.05 -33.38 24.45
N SER A 450 -0.01 -32.63 24.77
CA SER A 450 -0.63 -32.70 26.10
C SER A 450 -2.08 -32.22 26.05
N THR A 451 -2.93 -33.15 26.46
CA THR A 451 -4.38 -33.17 26.54
C THR A 451 -4.95 -32.09 27.47
N LYS A 452 -6.01 -31.39 27.03
CA LYS A 452 -7.16 -30.95 27.85
C LYS A 452 -8.26 -30.37 26.93
N GLN A 453 -9.25 -31.20 26.62
CA GLN A 453 -10.50 -30.79 25.95
C GLN A 453 -11.32 -29.91 26.89
N SER A 454 -11.54 -28.65 26.51
CA SER A 454 -12.68 -27.85 26.97
C SER A 454 -13.74 -27.87 25.88
N GLN A 455 -14.82 -28.62 26.11
CA GLN A 455 -16.01 -28.63 25.26
C GLN A 455 -16.73 -27.28 25.37
N LEU A 456 -16.70 -26.50 24.30
CA LEU A 456 -17.70 -25.47 24.00
C LEU A 456 -18.45 -25.94 22.76
N GLN A 457 -19.72 -26.29 22.95
CA GLN A 457 -20.66 -26.73 21.93
C GLN A 457 -20.90 -25.61 20.91
N GLN A 458 -20.34 -25.76 19.71
CA GLN A 458 -20.74 -24.99 18.53
C GLN A 458 -22.00 -25.62 17.91
N PRO A 459 -22.96 -24.83 17.39
CA PRO A 459 -24.11 -25.40 16.66
C PRO A 459 -23.61 -26.03 15.35
N ALA A 460 -23.83 -27.34 15.19
CA ALA A 460 -23.41 -28.08 14.00
C ALA A 460 -24.23 -27.64 12.77
N THR A 461 -23.66 -26.79 11.92
CA THR A 461 -24.15 -26.62 10.55
C THR A 461 -23.89 -27.92 9.81
N THR A 462 -24.92 -28.75 9.60
CA THR A 462 -24.76 -30.00 8.84
C THR A 462 -24.60 -29.66 7.35
N SER A 463 -23.36 -29.78 6.85
CA SER A 463 -23.06 -29.68 5.43
C SER A 463 -23.59 -30.93 4.73
N LYS A 464 -24.35 -30.75 3.66
CA LYS A 464 -24.96 -31.83 2.87
C LYS A 464 -24.70 -31.59 1.39
N ILE A 465 -24.28 -32.64 0.69
CA ILE A 465 -24.12 -32.70 -0.76
C ILE A 465 -25.10 -33.75 -1.29
N THR A 466 -25.92 -33.37 -2.27
CA THR A 466 -26.90 -34.25 -2.91
C THR A 466 -26.57 -34.39 -4.38
N ILE A 467 -26.31 -35.62 -4.83
CA ILE A 467 -26.06 -35.94 -6.24
C ILE A 467 -27.37 -36.41 -6.86
N ILE A 468 -27.82 -35.73 -7.90
CA ILE A 468 -29.10 -35.96 -8.58
C ILE A 468 -28.84 -36.46 -9.99
N GLY A 469 -29.65 -37.40 -10.47
CA GLY A 469 -29.55 -37.88 -11.83
C GLY A 469 -30.70 -38.78 -12.27
N THR A 470 -30.61 -39.27 -13.50
CA THR A 470 -31.68 -40.02 -14.17
C THR A 470 -31.29 -41.50 -14.30
N LEU A 471 -32.09 -42.40 -13.73
CA LEU A 471 -31.91 -43.84 -13.96
C LEU A 471 -32.64 -44.26 -15.23
N PRO A 472 -32.02 -45.07 -16.11
CA PRO A 472 -32.75 -45.67 -17.23
C PRO A 472 -33.85 -46.62 -16.70
N PRO A 473 -35.05 -46.65 -17.33
CA PRO A 473 -36.15 -47.49 -16.86
C PRO A 473 -35.75 -48.98 -16.93
N PRO A 474 -36.10 -49.79 -15.90
CA PRO A 474 -35.74 -51.20 -15.89
C PRO A 474 -36.42 -51.95 -17.05
N GLY A 475 -35.61 -52.67 -17.83
CA GLY A 475 -36.07 -53.53 -18.92
C GLY A 475 -37.10 -54.56 -18.44
N ARG A 476 -38.28 -54.55 -19.07
CA ARG A 476 -39.40 -55.45 -18.80
C ARG A 476 -38.99 -56.93 -18.90
N SER A 477 -39.13 -57.67 -17.80
CA SER A 477 -39.32 -59.11 -17.85
C SER A 477 -40.30 -59.55 -16.75
N GLY A 478 -41.47 -60.05 -17.16
CA GLY A 478 -42.27 -61.03 -16.42
C GLY A 478 -43.18 -60.58 -15.27
N ALA A 479 -44.47 -60.39 -15.61
CA ALA A 479 -45.67 -60.75 -14.83
C ALA A 479 -46.25 -59.83 -13.71
N THR A 480 -47.46 -59.36 -14.06
CA THR A 480 -48.68 -59.09 -13.26
C THR A 480 -48.80 -57.86 -12.35
N SER A 481 -49.52 -56.87 -12.91
CA SER A 481 -50.67 -56.15 -12.35
C SER A 481 -50.52 -55.27 -11.11
N ALA A 482 -50.45 -53.95 -11.32
CA ALA A 482 -51.49 -53.01 -10.88
C ALA A 482 -51.30 -51.64 -11.55
N LEU A 483 -52.42 -50.94 -11.76
CA LEU A 483 -52.60 -49.74 -12.58
C LEU A 483 -51.88 -48.49 -12.02
N SER A 484 -51.17 -47.76 -12.87
CA SER A 484 -51.08 -46.30 -12.79
C SER A 484 -50.95 -45.72 -14.20
N LEU A 485 -51.94 -44.89 -14.58
CA LEU A 485 -51.95 -44.10 -15.79
C LEU A 485 -51.16 -42.82 -15.53
N VAL A 486 -49.92 -42.74 -16.01
CA VAL A 486 -49.17 -41.48 -16.17
C VAL A 486 -48.47 -41.50 -17.54
N SER A 487 -48.57 -40.38 -18.24
CA SER A 487 -48.06 -40.12 -19.59
C SER A 487 -46.56 -40.45 -19.77
N PRO A 488 -46.11 -40.85 -20.98
CA PRO A 488 -44.69 -41.03 -21.26
C PRO A 488 -44.08 -39.67 -21.64
N GLY A 489 -43.28 -39.07 -20.77
CA GLY A 489 -42.54 -37.86 -21.10
C GLY A 489 -42.17 -36.98 -19.90
N ALA A 490 -41.26 -37.45 -19.06
CA ALA A 490 -40.33 -36.65 -18.26
C ALA A 490 -39.35 -37.63 -17.61
N ASP A 491 -38.06 -37.44 -17.83
CA ASP A 491 -37.04 -38.16 -17.07
C ASP A 491 -37.20 -37.75 -15.59
N GLU A 492 -37.71 -38.66 -14.75
CA GLU A 492 -37.83 -38.39 -13.31
C GLU A 492 -36.41 -38.29 -12.71
N GLU A 493 -36.00 -37.09 -12.33
CA GLU A 493 -34.75 -36.86 -11.62
C GLU A 493 -34.84 -37.46 -10.21
N THR A 494 -33.88 -38.31 -9.85
CA THR A 494 -33.85 -39.02 -8.56
C THR A 494 -32.57 -38.70 -7.81
N VAL A 495 -32.63 -38.75 -6.48
CA VAL A 495 -31.44 -38.59 -5.63
C VAL A 495 -30.62 -39.88 -5.70
N LEU A 496 -29.46 -39.80 -6.34
CA LEU A 496 -28.54 -40.93 -6.52
C LEU A 496 -27.70 -41.17 -5.26
N LEU A 497 -27.22 -40.09 -4.64
CA LEU A 497 -26.37 -40.18 -3.45
C LEU A 497 -26.47 -38.94 -2.58
N GLU A 498 -26.46 -39.14 -1.27
CA GLU A 498 -26.35 -38.07 -0.28
C GLU A 498 -25.07 -38.25 0.54
N LEU A 499 -24.28 -37.18 0.65
CA LEU A 499 -23.04 -37.13 1.43
C LEU A 499 -23.16 -36.05 2.51
N GLN A 500 -22.59 -36.33 3.67
CA GLN A 500 -22.54 -35.41 4.81
C GLN A 500 -21.09 -35.17 5.21
N PRO A 501 -20.37 -34.23 4.58
CA PRO A 501 -18.97 -33.95 4.90
C PRO A 501 -18.77 -33.61 6.38
N GLN A 502 -17.64 -34.00 6.95
CA GLN A 502 -17.34 -33.74 8.37
C GLN A 502 -16.73 -32.36 8.60
N SER A 503 -16.09 -31.82 7.57
CA SER A 503 -15.40 -30.53 7.60
C SER A 503 -15.72 -29.73 6.34
N ILE A 504 -15.56 -28.41 6.43
CA ILE A 504 -15.74 -27.50 5.30
C ILE A 504 -14.66 -27.72 4.23
N SER A 505 -13.44 -28.12 4.61
CA SER A 505 -12.39 -28.50 3.66
C SER A 505 -12.81 -29.71 2.84
N GLU A 506 -13.28 -30.77 3.50
CA GLU A 506 -13.78 -31.97 2.81
C GLU A 506 -15.01 -31.63 1.96
N ALA A 507 -15.89 -30.76 2.46
CA ALA A 507 -17.08 -30.31 1.74
C ALA A 507 -16.73 -29.57 0.44
N SER A 508 -15.76 -28.64 0.49
CA SER A 508 -15.28 -27.90 -0.68
C SER A 508 -14.50 -28.79 -1.65
N GLU A 509 -13.69 -29.71 -1.14
CA GLU A 509 -12.96 -30.68 -1.95
C GLU A 509 -13.90 -31.57 -2.76
N TRP A 510 -14.95 -32.10 -2.11
CA TRP A 510 -15.89 -33.01 -2.74
C TRP A 510 -16.90 -32.31 -3.64
N LEU A 511 -17.49 -31.20 -3.18
CA LEU A 511 -18.45 -30.44 -3.98
C LEU A 511 -17.80 -29.92 -5.25
N ASP A 512 -16.73 -29.13 -5.13
CA ASP A 512 -16.10 -28.53 -6.30
C ASP A 512 -15.40 -29.59 -7.15
N GLY A 513 -14.88 -30.67 -6.54
CA GLY A 513 -14.34 -31.79 -7.30
C GLY A 513 -15.38 -32.45 -8.22
N LEU A 514 -16.60 -32.67 -7.72
CA LEU A 514 -17.69 -33.22 -8.50
C LEU A 514 -18.17 -32.26 -9.58
N LEU A 515 -18.28 -30.97 -9.27
CA LEU A 515 -18.68 -29.94 -10.23
C LEU A 515 -17.64 -29.77 -11.34
N MET A 516 -16.35 -29.69 -10.99
CA MET A 516 -15.26 -29.56 -11.95
C MET A 516 -15.10 -30.80 -12.83
N LEU A 517 -15.47 -32.00 -12.33
CA LEU A 517 -15.57 -33.22 -13.15
C LEU A 517 -16.70 -33.15 -14.18
N LEU A 518 -17.80 -32.48 -13.84
CA LEU A 518 -18.94 -32.21 -14.72
C LEU A 518 -18.74 -30.96 -15.60
N ASP A 519 -17.50 -30.45 -15.67
CA ASP A 519 -17.11 -29.22 -16.39
C ASP A 519 -17.89 -27.96 -15.94
N GLN A 520 -18.32 -27.93 -14.69
CA GLN A 520 -18.93 -26.77 -14.04
C GLN A 520 -17.89 -25.97 -13.24
N GLN A 521 -18.15 -24.68 -13.04
CA GLN A 521 -17.26 -23.82 -12.23
C GLN A 521 -17.36 -24.18 -10.74
N PRO A 522 -16.25 -24.07 -9.98
CA PRO A 522 -16.28 -24.26 -8.52
C PRO A 522 -17.14 -23.15 -7.88
N ILE A 523 -17.82 -23.49 -6.79
CA ILE A 523 -18.78 -22.59 -6.12
C ILE A 523 -18.29 -22.23 -4.71
N THR A 524 -17.39 -23.02 -4.12
CA THR A 524 -16.89 -22.71 -2.76
C THR A 524 -15.85 -21.60 -2.78
N ALA A 525 -15.89 -20.74 -1.77
CA ALA A 525 -14.94 -19.63 -1.64
C ALA A 525 -13.51 -20.15 -1.45
N SER A 526 -13.34 -21.30 -0.78
CA SER A 526 -12.02 -21.88 -0.54
C SER A 526 -11.31 -22.28 -1.84
N THR A 527 -12.02 -22.86 -2.81
CA THR A 527 -11.39 -23.26 -4.08
C THR A 527 -11.05 -22.04 -4.94
N THR A 528 -11.94 -21.04 -5.01
CA THR A 528 -11.67 -19.79 -5.74
C THR A 528 -10.46 -19.05 -5.16
N GLN A 529 -10.35 -18.94 -3.83
CA GLN A 529 -9.20 -18.32 -3.18
C GLN A 529 -7.87 -19.02 -3.50
N LEU A 530 -7.87 -20.35 -3.58
CA LEU A 530 -6.67 -21.11 -3.95
C LEU A 530 -6.27 -20.87 -5.41
N ILE A 531 -7.25 -20.78 -6.32
CA ILE A 531 -7.01 -20.44 -7.73
C ILE A 531 -6.41 -19.03 -7.83
N ASP A 532 -7.04 -18.04 -7.20
CA ASP A 532 -6.58 -16.64 -7.24
C ASP A 532 -5.18 -16.49 -6.65
N MET A 533 -4.90 -17.19 -5.53
CA MET A 533 -3.58 -17.24 -4.94
C MET A 533 -2.55 -17.79 -5.95
N MET A 534 -2.83 -18.92 -6.61
CA MET A 534 -1.91 -19.49 -7.61
C MET A 534 -1.66 -18.54 -8.79
N VAL A 535 -2.70 -17.83 -9.24
CA VAL A 535 -2.58 -16.82 -10.31
C VAL A 535 -1.66 -15.68 -9.85
N ASP A 536 -1.86 -15.14 -8.65
CA ASP A 536 -1.05 -14.06 -8.09
C ASP A 536 0.42 -14.46 -7.96
N TRP A 537 0.72 -15.64 -7.39
CA TRP A 537 2.09 -16.15 -7.32
C TRP A 537 2.70 -16.38 -8.71
N GLY A 538 1.90 -16.91 -9.65
CA GLY A 538 2.33 -17.13 -11.03
C GLY A 538 2.71 -15.84 -11.76
N VAL A 539 1.92 -14.78 -11.57
CA VAL A 539 2.20 -13.45 -12.11
C VAL A 539 3.46 -12.89 -11.47
N ARG A 540 3.55 -12.89 -10.13
CA ARG A 540 4.73 -12.39 -9.40
C ARG A 540 6.01 -13.10 -9.81
N LEU A 541 5.98 -14.42 -9.99
CA LEU A 541 7.13 -15.20 -10.46
C LEU A 541 7.57 -14.80 -11.87
N ARG A 542 6.62 -14.53 -12.78
CA ARG A 542 6.94 -14.03 -14.13
C ARG A 542 7.48 -12.60 -14.09
N MET A 543 6.98 -11.77 -13.19
CA MET A 543 7.45 -10.39 -13.00
C MET A 543 8.85 -10.30 -12.42
N LEU A 544 9.35 -11.33 -11.71
CA LEU A 544 10.75 -11.35 -11.22
C LEU A 544 11.78 -11.26 -12.35
N ASN A 545 11.42 -11.61 -13.59
CA ASN A 545 12.30 -11.51 -14.74
C ASN A 545 12.22 -10.15 -15.44
N LEU A 546 11.32 -9.26 -15.03
CA LEU A 546 11.15 -7.93 -15.62
C LEU A 546 12.06 -6.93 -14.91
N ARG A 547 12.81 -6.14 -15.68
CA ARG A 547 13.58 -5.01 -15.14
C ARG A 547 12.79 -3.73 -15.34
N TRP A 548 13.05 -2.74 -14.49
CA TRP A 548 12.47 -1.41 -14.64
C TRP A 548 12.87 -0.73 -15.96
N GLU A 549 14.01 -1.12 -16.53
CA GLU A 549 14.52 -0.65 -17.82
C GLU A 549 13.71 -1.19 -19.01
N ASP A 550 12.93 -2.27 -18.82
CA ASP A 550 12.14 -2.91 -19.87
C ASP A 550 10.76 -2.24 -20.08
N VAL A 551 10.41 -1.26 -19.24
CA VAL A 551 9.15 -0.50 -19.34
C VAL A 551 9.22 0.47 -20.52
N ASP A 552 8.20 0.41 -21.39
CA ASP A 552 8.03 1.36 -22.49
C ASP A 552 7.35 2.65 -21.99
N TRP A 553 8.16 3.57 -21.47
CA TRP A 553 7.70 4.84 -20.91
C TRP A 553 6.99 5.74 -21.94
N GLU A 554 7.37 5.65 -23.20
CA GLU A 554 6.79 6.45 -24.28
C GLU A 554 5.37 5.95 -24.61
N ALA A 555 5.20 4.63 -24.67
CA ALA A 555 3.90 4.00 -24.78
C ALA A 555 2.99 4.31 -23.57
N LEU A 556 3.53 4.28 -22.36
CA LEU A 556 2.78 4.61 -21.14
C LEU A 556 2.33 6.07 -21.13
N GLU A 557 3.22 7.01 -21.45
CA GLU A 557 2.90 8.43 -21.50
C GLU A 557 1.84 8.74 -22.57
N GLN A 558 1.89 8.05 -23.72
CA GLN A 558 0.88 8.16 -24.77
C GLN A 558 -0.49 7.60 -24.34
N ARG A 559 -0.54 6.47 -23.62
CA ARG A 559 -1.79 5.95 -23.03
C ARG A 559 -2.39 6.90 -21.99
N VAL A 560 -1.56 7.46 -21.11
CA VAL A 560 -2.00 8.47 -20.12
C VAL A 560 -2.57 9.72 -20.80
N LYS A 561 -2.03 10.09 -21.97
CA LYS A 561 -2.55 11.19 -22.81
C LYS A 561 -3.78 10.79 -23.66
N GLY A 562 -4.24 9.54 -23.58
CA GLY A 562 -5.41 9.04 -24.31
C GLY A 562 -5.17 8.74 -25.79
N LEU A 563 -3.93 8.50 -26.19
CA LEU A 563 -3.57 8.09 -27.56
C LEU A 563 -3.56 6.56 -27.66
N GLU A 564 -4.01 6.02 -28.80
CA GLU A 564 -3.90 4.58 -29.09
C GLU A 564 -2.43 4.21 -29.32
N VAL A 565 -1.97 3.18 -28.64
CA VAL A 565 -0.58 2.69 -28.72
C VAL A 565 -0.60 1.23 -29.18
N GLU A 566 0.23 0.88 -30.16
CA GLU A 566 0.43 -0.52 -30.54
C GLU A 566 1.02 -1.30 -29.37
N GLU A 567 0.32 -2.35 -28.95
CA GLU A 567 0.70 -3.17 -27.82
C GLU A 567 1.90 -4.05 -28.19
N ARG A 568 3.05 -3.81 -27.57
CA ARG A 568 4.24 -4.64 -27.75
C ARG A 568 3.96 -6.04 -27.19
N GLU A 569 4.16 -7.08 -28.00
CA GLU A 569 3.99 -8.47 -27.56
C GLU A 569 4.92 -8.78 -26.38
N VAL A 570 4.34 -9.25 -25.28
CA VAL A 570 5.11 -9.76 -24.13
C VAL A 570 5.97 -10.93 -24.62
N PRO A 571 7.28 -10.97 -24.30
CA PRO A 571 8.16 -12.02 -24.79
C PRO A 571 7.58 -13.41 -24.47
N SER A 572 7.37 -14.20 -25.51
CA SER A 572 6.90 -15.57 -25.36
C SER A 572 7.98 -16.43 -24.68
N ARG A 573 7.57 -17.57 -24.14
CA ARG A 573 8.46 -18.57 -23.53
C ARG A 573 9.38 -19.26 -24.55
N GLU A 574 9.28 -18.95 -25.85
CA GLU A 574 10.08 -19.55 -26.90
C GLU A 574 11.51 -18.99 -26.89
N GLY A 575 12.43 -19.79 -26.37
CA GLY A 575 13.84 -19.42 -26.15
C GLY A 575 14.49 -20.22 -25.01
N LEU A 576 13.68 -20.83 -24.14
CA LEU A 576 14.12 -21.72 -23.04
C LEU A 576 14.21 -23.20 -23.45
N ALA A 577 14.00 -23.55 -24.72
CA ALA A 577 14.00 -24.92 -25.22
C ALA A 577 15.41 -25.46 -25.56
N GLY A 578 16.46 -24.65 -25.40
CA GLY A 578 17.83 -24.97 -25.85
C GLY A 578 18.82 -25.35 -24.75
N GLU A 579 18.46 -25.24 -23.47
CA GLU A 579 19.34 -25.67 -22.38
C GLU A 579 18.81 -26.98 -21.78
N GLU A 580 19.43 -28.08 -22.19
CA GLU A 580 19.30 -29.38 -21.53
C GLU A 580 19.67 -29.23 -20.04
N TYR A 581 18.66 -29.22 -19.19
CA TYR A 581 18.86 -29.38 -17.75
C TYR A 581 19.38 -30.80 -17.50
N TRP A 582 20.67 -30.91 -17.16
CA TRP A 582 21.29 -32.14 -16.68
C TRP A 582 20.68 -32.57 -15.35
N TYR A 583 19.62 -33.36 -15.38
CA TYR A 583 19.30 -34.27 -14.26
C TYR A 583 20.05 -35.59 -14.49
N ALA A 584 21.33 -35.62 -14.14
CA ALA A 584 22.01 -36.88 -13.91
C ALA A 584 21.50 -37.49 -12.60
N GLN A 585 20.39 -38.23 -12.66
CA GLN A 585 20.12 -39.27 -11.67
C GLN A 585 21.00 -40.47 -12.02
N THR A 586 22.12 -40.61 -11.32
CA THR A 586 22.86 -41.88 -11.31
C THR A 586 21.99 -42.91 -10.59
N VAL A 587 21.43 -43.84 -11.36
CA VAL A 587 20.90 -45.09 -10.85
C VAL A 587 22.10 -45.99 -10.53
N SER A 588 22.17 -46.44 -9.29
CA SER A 588 22.92 -47.63 -8.88
C SER A 588 21.98 -48.58 -8.18
#